data_AF-A0A6G4X1V6-F1
#
_entry.id   AF-A0A6G4X1V6-F1
#
_cell.length_a   1.000
_cell.length_b   1.000
_cell.length_c   1.000
_cell.angle_alpha   90.00
_cell.angle_beta   90.00
_cell.angle_gamma   90.00
#
_symmetry.space_group_name_H-M   'P 1'
#
loop_
_entity.id
_entity.type
_entity.pdbx_description
1 polymer ?
#
loop_
_entity_poly.entity_id
_entity_poly.type
_entity_poly.pdbx_seq_one_letter_code
_entity_poly.pdbx_strand_id
1 'polypeptide(L)'
;AEEGGTGVAVPDLTADGPAGRAARTRLALRDAAAAGGWAVLDHPLLTLHVAGSTAYLEPDALAVHPDGGVTVIEIKSFPILDGSADPAKVGAAARQAAVYALALAEGERLAVREHALLVCPRDFSNHPCADLVGLRKQVAATRRQLARLTRIEDIAASLPEGACFAPDRPSGELLAAVESVPAEYAPECLATCELAFHCRDRAREEGAVAALGRSVRGELGGLATVHAVLAAARGGGAGDGDGDGDGAGDPAASALRRAAALRAEALGEGER
;
A
#
# COMPACT_ATOMS: atom_id res chain seq x y z
N ALA A 1 1.78 45.33 -31.89
CA ALA A 1 2.23 44.52 -30.73
C ALA A 1 1.08 43.59 -30.43
N GLU A 2 1.22 42.34 -30.87
CA GLU A 2 0.21 41.29 -30.70
C GLU A 2 0.08 40.93 -29.22
N GLU A 3 -1.15 40.85 -28.73
CA GLU A 3 -1.47 40.34 -27.40
C GLU A 3 -1.25 38.82 -27.39
N GLY A 4 -0.02 38.41 -27.05
CA GLY A 4 0.37 37.00 -26.91
C GLY A 4 -0.27 36.37 -25.67
N GLY A 5 -1.50 35.90 -25.80
CA GLY A 5 -2.13 35.06 -24.79
C GLY A 5 -1.32 33.78 -24.61
N THR A 6 -0.61 33.65 -23.50
CA THR A 6 0.04 32.40 -23.06
C THR A 6 -1.03 31.41 -22.64
N GLY A 7 -1.66 30.75 -23.62
CA GLY A 7 -2.66 29.72 -23.37
C GLY A 7 -2.05 28.50 -22.69
N VAL A 8 -2.78 27.92 -21.74
CA VAL A 8 -2.46 26.60 -21.16
C VAL A 8 -3.02 25.54 -22.10
N ALA A 9 -2.17 24.62 -22.58
CA ALA A 9 -2.61 23.51 -23.41
C ALA A 9 -3.30 22.43 -22.57
N VAL A 10 -4.42 21.90 -23.05
CA VAL A 10 -5.14 20.78 -22.42
C VAL A 10 -5.33 19.71 -23.48
N PRO A 11 -4.35 18.79 -23.65
CA PRO A 11 -4.40 17.80 -24.72
C PRO A 11 -5.48 16.75 -24.45
N ASP A 12 -6.16 16.30 -25.52
CA ASP A 12 -7.06 15.16 -25.46
C ASP A 12 -6.29 13.85 -25.28
N LEU A 13 -6.64 13.12 -24.21
CA LEU A 13 -6.02 11.87 -23.79
C LEU A 13 -6.89 10.63 -24.08
N THR A 14 -8.03 10.82 -24.75
CA THR A 14 -8.92 9.71 -25.11
C THR A 14 -8.27 8.75 -26.10
N ALA A 15 -8.48 7.46 -25.85
CA ALA A 15 -8.05 6.36 -26.70
C ALA A 15 -8.70 5.06 -26.22
N ASP A 16 -8.67 4.03 -27.06
CA ASP A 16 -9.26 2.72 -26.72
C ASP A 16 -8.43 1.98 -25.67
N GLY A 17 -9.10 1.65 -24.56
CA GLY A 17 -8.55 0.84 -23.48
C GLY A 17 -7.37 1.48 -22.72
N PRO A 18 -6.90 0.81 -21.65
CA PRO A 18 -5.81 1.33 -20.82
C PRO A 18 -4.48 1.50 -21.59
N ALA A 19 -4.13 0.54 -22.44
CA ALA A 19 -2.88 0.63 -23.21
C ALA A 19 -2.89 1.81 -24.20
N GLY A 20 -4.01 2.03 -24.90
CA GLY A 20 -4.18 3.15 -25.82
C GLY A 20 -4.10 4.49 -25.11
N ARG A 21 -4.83 4.65 -24.00
CA ARG A 21 -4.78 5.87 -23.17
C ARG A 21 -3.38 6.16 -22.65
N ALA A 22 -2.67 5.14 -22.17
CA ALA A 22 -1.30 5.32 -21.70
C ALA A 22 -0.33 5.74 -22.83
N ALA A 23 -0.47 5.16 -24.02
CA ALA A 23 0.31 5.58 -25.18
C ALA A 23 0.00 7.03 -25.59
N ARG A 24 -1.28 7.43 -25.54
CA ARG A 24 -1.74 8.79 -25.83
C ARG A 24 -1.21 9.79 -24.82
N THR A 25 -1.29 9.49 -23.53
CA THR A 25 -0.71 10.29 -22.44
C THR A 25 0.79 10.49 -22.62
N ARG A 26 1.53 9.43 -22.93
CA ARG A 26 2.98 9.50 -23.18
C ARG A 26 3.33 10.44 -24.34
N LEU A 27 2.57 10.40 -25.44
CA LEU A 27 2.78 11.31 -26.56
C LEU A 27 2.50 12.76 -26.13
N ALA A 28 1.35 13.00 -25.48
CA ALA A 28 0.96 14.33 -25.02
C ALA A 28 1.98 14.94 -24.04
N LEU A 29 2.55 14.14 -23.13
CA LEU A 29 3.60 14.58 -22.20
C LEU A 29 4.87 15.03 -22.94
N ARG A 30 5.31 14.28 -23.96
CA ARG A 30 6.49 14.65 -24.75
C ARG A 30 6.26 15.91 -25.57
N ASP A 31 5.10 16.01 -26.21
CA ASP A 31 4.74 17.17 -27.03
C ASP A 31 4.65 18.43 -26.16
N ALA A 32 4.00 18.32 -24.99
CA ALA A 32 3.91 19.41 -24.02
C ALA A 32 5.28 19.84 -23.48
N ALA A 33 6.14 18.88 -23.12
CA ALA A 33 7.47 19.18 -22.61
C ALA A 33 8.37 19.86 -23.67
N ALA A 34 8.18 19.53 -24.95
CA ALA A 34 8.92 20.15 -26.06
C ALA A 34 8.37 21.52 -26.48
N ALA A 35 7.07 21.78 -26.26
CA ALA A 35 6.41 23.02 -26.68
C ALA A 35 6.88 24.27 -25.91
N GLY A 36 7.50 24.10 -24.73
CA GLY A 36 8.03 25.22 -23.94
C GLY A 36 6.95 26.11 -23.31
N GLY A 37 5.71 25.64 -23.24
CA GLY A 37 4.56 26.31 -22.65
C GLY A 37 3.94 25.51 -21.51
N TRP A 38 2.94 26.09 -20.86
CA TRP A 38 2.18 25.38 -19.83
C TRP A 38 1.21 24.39 -20.48
N ALA A 39 1.14 23.18 -19.92
CA ALA A 39 0.06 22.24 -20.23
C ALA A 39 -0.50 21.59 -18.96
N VAL A 40 -1.79 21.29 -18.96
CA VAL A 40 -2.45 20.47 -17.93
C VAL A 40 -3.04 19.25 -18.60
N LEU A 41 -2.58 18.07 -18.16
CA LEU A 41 -3.16 16.80 -18.56
C LEU A 41 -4.19 16.42 -17.50
N ASP A 42 -5.45 16.35 -17.91
CA ASP A 42 -6.58 15.95 -17.07
C ASP A 42 -6.78 14.43 -17.14
N HIS A 43 -6.80 13.76 -15.99
CA HIS A 43 -6.86 12.30 -15.87
C HIS A 43 -5.93 11.54 -16.85
N PRO A 44 -4.61 11.81 -16.84
CA PRO A 44 -3.67 11.06 -17.65
C PRO A 44 -3.57 9.62 -17.19
N LEU A 45 -3.25 8.69 -18.09
CA LEU A 45 -2.99 7.31 -17.73
C LEU A 45 -1.50 7.00 -17.86
N LEU A 46 -0.85 6.69 -16.74
CA LEU A 46 0.56 6.34 -16.65
C LEU A 46 0.73 4.83 -16.51
N THR A 47 1.93 4.34 -16.82
CA THR A 47 2.29 2.94 -16.62
C THR A 47 3.44 2.83 -15.62
N LEU A 48 3.36 1.84 -14.73
CA LEU A 48 4.43 1.46 -13.82
C LEU A 48 4.57 -0.07 -13.80
N HIS A 49 5.79 -0.58 -13.93
CA HIS A 49 6.05 -2.00 -13.77
C HIS A 49 6.11 -2.36 -12.28
N VAL A 50 5.22 -3.24 -11.84
CA VAL A 50 5.07 -3.68 -10.45
C VAL A 50 5.14 -5.20 -10.43
N ALA A 51 6.19 -5.74 -9.81
CA ALA A 51 6.33 -7.17 -9.56
C ALA A 51 6.10 -8.07 -10.80
N GLY A 52 6.56 -7.65 -11.98
CA GLY A 52 6.41 -8.42 -13.24
C GLY A 52 5.17 -8.05 -14.08
N SER A 53 4.23 -7.27 -13.55
CA SER A 53 3.04 -6.81 -14.27
C SER A 53 3.06 -5.30 -14.53
N THR A 54 2.31 -4.86 -15.54
CA THR A 54 2.11 -3.43 -15.84
C THR A 54 0.87 -2.94 -15.07
N ALA A 55 1.08 -2.02 -14.14
CA ALA A 55 0.02 -1.27 -13.50
C ALA A 55 -0.30 -0.01 -14.31
N TYR A 56 -1.60 0.27 -14.50
CA TYR A 56 -2.09 1.52 -15.05
C TYR A 56 -2.52 2.43 -13.91
N LEU A 57 -2.06 3.67 -13.95
CA LEU A 57 -2.17 4.64 -12.86
C LEU A 57 -2.80 5.91 -13.40
N GLU A 58 -3.83 6.42 -12.74
CA GLU A 58 -4.57 7.61 -13.17
C GLU A 58 -4.44 8.70 -12.11
N PRO A 59 -3.44 9.59 -12.21
CA PRO A 59 -3.40 10.82 -11.42
C PRO A 59 -4.62 11.69 -11.72
N ASP A 60 -5.01 12.54 -10.78
CA ASP A 60 -6.11 13.49 -11.01
C ASP A 60 -5.72 14.49 -12.12
N ALA A 61 -4.50 15.05 -12.05
CA ALA A 61 -3.93 15.81 -13.15
C ALA A 61 -2.40 15.87 -13.10
N LEU A 62 -1.79 16.29 -14.21
CA LEU A 62 -0.37 16.64 -14.31
C LEU A 62 -0.21 18.04 -14.90
N ALA A 63 0.65 18.87 -14.30
CA ALA A 63 1.07 20.12 -14.89
C ALA A 63 2.47 19.97 -15.52
N VAL A 64 2.56 20.25 -16.82
CA VAL A 64 3.83 20.38 -17.54
C VAL A 64 4.21 21.85 -17.56
N HIS A 65 5.41 22.12 -17.07
CA HIS A 65 5.98 23.47 -16.96
C HIS A 65 6.69 23.85 -18.27
N PRO A 66 6.89 25.15 -18.53
CA PRO A 66 7.64 25.64 -19.71
C PRO A 66 9.06 25.09 -19.86
N ASP A 67 9.69 24.65 -18.77
CA ASP A 67 11.02 24.03 -18.78
C ASP A 67 10.98 22.50 -18.99
N GLY A 68 9.79 21.94 -19.27
CA GLY A 68 9.55 20.51 -19.43
C GLY A 68 9.43 19.73 -18.12
N GLY A 69 9.58 20.39 -16.97
CA GLY A 69 9.36 19.77 -15.67
C GLY A 69 7.89 19.41 -15.43
N VAL A 70 7.62 18.36 -14.66
CA VAL A 70 6.25 17.89 -14.39
C VAL A 70 5.93 17.94 -12.89
N THR A 71 4.78 18.51 -12.54
CA THR A 71 4.20 18.47 -11.19
C THR A 71 2.98 17.55 -11.20
N VAL A 72 2.95 16.60 -10.26
CA VAL A 72 1.77 15.78 -9.99
C VAL A 72 0.75 16.62 -9.22
N ILE A 73 -0.52 16.53 -9.60
CA ILE A 73 -1.64 17.18 -8.92
C ILE A 73 -2.56 16.10 -8.34
N GLU A 74 -2.83 16.20 -7.05
CA GLU A 74 -3.80 15.35 -6.34
C GLU A 74 -4.97 16.21 -5.88
N ILE A 75 -6.20 15.76 -6.16
CA ILE A 75 -7.43 16.40 -5.71
C ILE A 75 -8.07 15.49 -4.67
N LYS A 76 -8.33 16.03 -3.47
CA LYS A 76 -8.93 15.28 -2.37
C LYS A 76 -10.12 16.03 -1.78
N SER A 77 -11.09 15.27 -1.27
CA SER A 77 -12.34 15.80 -0.73
C SER A 77 -12.28 16.18 0.75
N PHE A 78 -11.17 15.90 1.45
CA PHE A 78 -11.02 16.34 2.84
C PHE A 78 -10.67 17.83 2.90
N PRO A 79 -11.26 18.59 3.83
CA PRO A 79 -11.05 20.03 3.88
C PRO A 79 -9.68 20.42 4.47
N ILE A 80 -9.17 21.56 4.03
CA ILE A 80 -8.16 22.34 4.75
C ILE A 80 -8.92 23.25 5.71
N LEU A 81 -8.84 22.99 7.01
CA LEU A 81 -9.51 23.76 8.06
C LEU A 81 -8.54 24.81 8.60
N ASP A 82 -8.88 26.10 8.45
CA ASP A 82 -8.07 27.21 8.95
C ASP A 82 -6.58 27.13 8.51
N GLY A 83 -6.36 26.67 7.26
CA GLY A 83 -5.02 26.50 6.69
C GLY A 83 -4.27 25.22 7.12
N SER A 84 -4.92 24.34 7.88
CA SER A 84 -4.34 23.06 8.33
C SER A 84 -5.16 21.86 7.83
N ALA A 85 -4.48 20.77 7.48
CA ALA A 85 -5.13 19.49 7.19
C ALA A 85 -4.65 18.39 8.12
N ASP A 86 -5.47 17.35 8.25
CA ASP A 86 -5.12 16.12 8.93
C ASP A 86 -3.82 15.53 8.36
N PRO A 87 -2.73 15.46 9.14
CA PRO A 87 -1.43 14.97 8.67
C PRO A 87 -1.48 13.54 8.12
N ALA A 88 -2.39 12.69 8.61
CA ALA A 88 -2.55 11.34 8.12
C ALA A 88 -3.12 11.33 6.69
N LYS A 89 -4.07 12.21 6.40
CA LYS A 89 -4.67 12.37 5.06
C LYS A 89 -3.69 13.00 4.07
N VAL A 90 -2.97 14.04 4.49
CA VAL A 90 -1.89 14.63 3.67
C VAL A 90 -0.80 13.59 3.38
N GLY A 91 -0.40 12.81 4.39
CA GLY A 91 0.57 11.73 4.22
C GLY A 91 0.08 10.63 3.27
N ALA A 92 -1.22 10.32 3.26
CA ALA A 92 -1.81 9.39 2.31
C ALA A 92 -1.78 9.93 0.87
N ALA A 93 -2.16 11.20 0.66
CA ALA A 93 -2.08 11.84 -0.65
C ALA A 93 -0.62 11.90 -1.15
N ALA A 94 0.33 12.23 -0.28
CA ALA A 94 1.76 12.23 -0.62
C ALA A 94 2.28 10.84 -1.06
N ARG A 95 1.77 9.77 -0.45
CA ARG A 95 2.10 8.39 -0.86
C ARG A 95 1.55 8.06 -2.24
N GLN A 96 0.32 8.48 -2.56
CA GLN A 96 -0.26 8.30 -3.90
C GLN A 96 0.54 9.07 -4.95
N ALA A 97 0.76 10.37 -4.73
CA ALA A 97 1.54 11.21 -5.63
C ALA A 97 2.98 10.69 -5.86
N ALA A 98 3.60 10.06 -4.85
CA ALA A 98 4.91 9.45 -4.98
C ALA A 98 4.93 8.26 -5.97
N VAL A 99 3.85 7.48 -6.06
CA VAL A 99 3.73 6.40 -7.05
C VAL A 99 3.68 6.99 -8.46
N TYR A 100 2.93 8.07 -8.66
CA TYR A 100 2.82 8.75 -9.95
C TYR A 100 4.13 9.44 -10.34
N ALA A 101 4.82 10.07 -9.38
CA ALA A 101 6.15 10.63 -9.59
C ALA A 101 7.17 9.56 -10.02
N LEU A 102 7.11 8.36 -9.45
CA LEU A 102 7.95 7.23 -9.88
C LEU A 102 7.60 6.77 -11.30
N ALA A 103 6.31 6.65 -11.63
CA ALA A 103 5.88 6.27 -12.98
C ALA A 103 6.38 7.27 -14.05
N LEU A 104 6.31 8.57 -13.76
CA LEU A 104 6.82 9.61 -14.65
C LEU A 104 8.36 9.61 -14.76
N ALA A 105 9.06 9.47 -13.64
CA ALA A 105 10.52 9.53 -13.61
C ALA A 105 11.17 8.27 -14.21
N GLU A 106 10.63 7.09 -13.94
CA GLU A 106 11.23 5.81 -14.32
C GLU A 106 10.65 5.27 -15.63
N GLY A 107 9.34 5.42 -15.85
CA GLY A 107 8.65 4.98 -17.06
C GLY A 107 8.83 5.95 -18.24
N GLU A 108 8.54 7.23 -18.01
CA GLU A 108 8.55 8.26 -19.06
C GLU A 108 9.85 9.06 -19.13
N ARG A 109 10.75 8.89 -18.15
CA ARG A 109 12.05 9.58 -18.05
C ARG A 109 11.94 11.12 -18.03
N LEU A 110 10.86 11.63 -17.44
CA LEU A 110 10.60 13.06 -17.31
C LEU A 110 11.22 13.65 -16.04
N ALA A 111 11.54 14.94 -16.08
CA ALA A 111 12.00 15.68 -14.91
C ALA A 111 10.80 15.98 -13.98
N VAL A 112 10.63 15.16 -12.95
CA VAL A 112 9.54 15.33 -11.97
C VAL A 112 9.98 16.27 -10.84
N ARG A 113 9.15 17.25 -10.52
CA ARG A 113 9.38 18.18 -9.41
C ARG A 113 9.28 17.46 -8.06
N GLU A 114 10.02 17.93 -7.06
CA GLU A 114 10.06 17.30 -5.73
C GLU A 114 8.77 17.44 -4.91
N HIS A 115 7.84 18.29 -5.36
CA HIS A 115 6.57 18.57 -4.69
C HIS A 115 5.40 18.23 -5.62
N ALA A 116 4.36 17.62 -5.05
CA ALA A 116 3.04 17.56 -5.67
C ALA A 116 2.22 18.79 -5.25
N LEU A 117 1.26 19.17 -6.07
CA LEU A 117 0.22 20.13 -5.71
C LEU A 117 -0.96 19.34 -5.15
N LEU A 118 -1.25 19.51 -3.85
CA LEU A 118 -2.45 18.95 -3.23
C LEU A 118 -3.55 19.99 -3.27
N VAL A 119 -4.67 19.67 -3.89
CA VAL A 119 -5.87 20.51 -4.00
C VAL A 119 -6.97 19.93 -3.13
N CYS A 120 -7.51 20.75 -2.24
CA CYS A 120 -8.55 20.37 -1.29
C CYS A 120 -9.60 21.50 -1.17
N PRO A 121 -10.83 21.21 -0.75
CA PRO A 121 -11.79 22.25 -0.37
C PRO A 121 -11.27 23.07 0.82
N ARG A 122 -11.48 24.39 0.75
CA ARG A 122 -11.20 25.32 1.85
C ARG A 122 -12.34 25.29 2.85
N ASP A 123 -12.03 25.04 4.11
CA ASP A 123 -12.97 24.99 5.22
C ASP A 123 -14.18 24.10 4.88
N PHE A 124 -15.40 24.59 5.09
CA PHE A 124 -16.64 23.88 4.74
C PHE A 124 -17.22 24.34 3.38
N SER A 125 -16.37 24.85 2.48
CA SER A 125 -16.78 25.36 1.18
C SER A 125 -16.31 24.49 0.02
N ASN A 126 -16.92 24.66 -1.15
CA ASN A 126 -16.44 24.06 -2.41
C ASN A 126 -15.36 24.91 -3.10
N HIS A 127 -14.77 25.89 -2.40
CA HIS A 127 -13.67 26.66 -2.97
C HIS A 127 -12.38 25.85 -2.88
N PRO A 128 -11.69 25.61 -4.01
CA PRO A 128 -10.41 24.91 -3.97
C PRO A 128 -9.36 25.80 -3.30
N CYS A 129 -8.51 25.16 -2.50
CA CYS A 129 -7.24 25.69 -2.05
C CYS A 129 -6.18 24.63 -2.31
N ALA A 130 -4.94 25.08 -2.49
CA ALA A 130 -3.85 24.20 -2.84
C ALA A 130 -2.59 24.52 -2.05
N ASP A 131 -1.84 23.48 -1.73
CA ASP A 131 -0.52 23.60 -1.10
C ASP A 131 0.45 22.55 -1.67
N LEU A 132 1.75 22.81 -1.53
CA LEU A 132 2.81 21.93 -2.01
C LEU A 132 3.17 20.88 -0.97
N VAL A 133 3.15 19.62 -1.38
CA VAL A 133 3.48 18.48 -0.53
C VAL A 133 4.76 17.80 -1.01
N GLY A 134 5.78 17.76 -0.15
CA GLY A 134 7.08 17.19 -0.48
C GLY A 134 7.05 15.68 -0.66
N LEU A 135 7.59 15.18 -1.77
CA LEU A 135 7.51 13.78 -2.17
C LEU A 135 8.76 12.97 -1.84
N ARG A 136 9.91 13.62 -1.60
CA ARG A 136 11.22 12.95 -1.50
C ARG A 136 11.24 11.72 -0.58
N LYS A 137 10.70 11.83 0.64
CA LYS A 137 10.66 10.71 1.59
C LYS A 137 9.75 9.58 1.12
N GLN A 138 8.59 9.92 0.55
CA GLN A 138 7.61 8.95 0.06
C GLN A 138 8.11 8.24 -1.19
N VAL A 139 8.68 8.96 -2.16
CA VAL A 139 9.32 8.37 -3.36
C VAL A 139 10.40 7.37 -2.96
N ALA A 140 11.27 7.72 -2.00
CA ALA A 140 12.30 6.80 -1.53
C ALA A 140 11.73 5.57 -0.82
N ALA A 141 10.65 5.71 -0.05
CA ALA A 141 9.97 4.60 0.61
C ALA A 141 9.27 3.67 -0.41
N THR A 142 8.48 4.24 -1.31
CA THR A 142 7.76 3.53 -2.37
C THR A 142 8.73 2.77 -3.26
N ARG A 143 9.84 3.38 -3.70
CA ARG A 143 10.85 2.69 -4.50
C ARG A 143 11.41 1.45 -3.77
N ARG A 144 11.74 1.58 -2.49
CA ARG A 144 12.22 0.44 -1.68
C ARG A 144 11.17 -0.65 -1.54
N GLN A 145 9.89 -0.29 -1.41
CA GLN A 145 8.80 -1.26 -1.33
C GLN A 145 8.65 -2.01 -2.65
N LEU A 146 8.56 -1.28 -3.77
CA LEU A 146 8.44 -1.88 -5.11
C LEU A 146 9.59 -2.83 -5.42
N ALA A 147 10.83 -2.46 -5.08
CA ALA A 147 12.01 -3.30 -5.29
C ALA A 147 12.05 -4.58 -4.43
N ARG A 148 11.23 -4.67 -3.37
CA ARG A 148 11.15 -5.83 -2.47
C ARG A 148 9.93 -6.69 -2.71
N LEU A 149 9.05 -6.29 -3.63
CA LEU A 149 7.85 -7.08 -3.92
C LEU A 149 8.28 -8.41 -4.54
N THR A 150 7.73 -9.50 -4.00
CA THR A 150 7.77 -10.81 -4.63
C THR A 150 7.12 -10.70 -6.00
N ARG A 151 7.76 -11.28 -7.02
CA ARG A 151 7.21 -11.22 -8.37
C ARG A 151 5.90 -11.98 -8.43
N ILE A 152 4.97 -11.49 -9.25
CA ILE A 152 3.68 -12.14 -9.47
C ILE A 152 3.88 -13.55 -10.03
N GLU A 153 4.91 -13.76 -10.86
CA GLU A 153 5.23 -15.09 -11.36
C GLU A 153 5.66 -16.06 -10.25
N ASP A 154 6.40 -15.58 -9.24
CA ASP A 154 6.82 -16.40 -8.10
C ASP A 154 5.62 -16.72 -7.19
N ILE A 155 4.70 -15.75 -7.01
CA ILE A 155 3.44 -15.96 -6.29
C ILE A 155 2.59 -16.98 -7.04
N ALA A 156 2.43 -16.84 -8.35
CA ALA A 156 1.67 -17.75 -9.18
C ALA A 156 2.25 -19.18 -9.16
N ALA A 157 3.58 -19.30 -9.15
CA ALA A 157 4.27 -20.60 -9.05
C ALA A 157 4.07 -21.29 -7.70
N SER A 158 3.69 -20.56 -6.65
CA SER A 158 3.34 -21.15 -5.34
C SER A 158 1.91 -21.68 -5.27
N LEU A 159 1.07 -21.39 -6.27
CA LEU A 159 -0.33 -21.82 -6.28
C LEU A 159 -0.44 -23.30 -6.68
N PRO A 160 -1.44 -24.02 -6.14
CA PRO A 160 -1.75 -25.37 -6.59
C PRO A 160 -2.03 -25.44 -8.10
N GLU A 161 -1.65 -26.55 -8.73
CA GLU A 161 -1.93 -26.79 -10.14
C GLU A 161 -3.45 -26.72 -10.41
N GLY A 162 -3.84 -25.94 -11.42
CA GLY A 162 -5.25 -25.74 -11.78
C GLY A 162 -6.01 -24.68 -10.96
N ALA A 163 -5.37 -24.02 -9.98
CA ALA A 163 -6.00 -22.93 -9.23
C ALA A 163 -6.41 -21.78 -10.17
N CYS A 164 -7.69 -21.38 -10.11
CA CYS A 164 -8.26 -20.31 -10.93
C CYS A 164 -9.22 -19.47 -10.10
N PHE A 165 -8.95 -18.16 -10.03
CA PHE A 165 -9.74 -17.20 -9.26
C PHE A 165 -10.55 -16.26 -10.17
N ALA A 166 -10.80 -16.65 -11.42
CA ALA A 166 -11.52 -15.82 -12.37
C ALA A 166 -13.01 -15.72 -11.94
N PRO A 167 -13.55 -14.50 -11.76
CA PRO A 167 -14.86 -14.30 -11.12
C PRO A 167 -16.05 -14.85 -11.91
N ASP A 168 -15.85 -15.22 -13.17
CA ASP A 168 -16.83 -15.85 -14.06
C ASP A 168 -16.93 -17.38 -13.87
N ARG A 169 -16.06 -17.98 -13.04
CA ARG A 169 -16.10 -19.40 -12.72
C ARG A 169 -17.33 -19.77 -11.87
N PRO A 170 -17.80 -21.03 -11.96
CA PRO A 170 -18.84 -21.53 -11.06
C PRO A 170 -18.43 -21.34 -9.59
N SER A 171 -19.39 -20.98 -8.73
CA SER A 171 -19.13 -20.68 -7.32
C SER A 171 -18.45 -21.82 -6.56
N GLY A 172 -18.77 -23.08 -6.87
CA GLY A 172 -18.12 -24.25 -6.29
C GLY A 172 -16.63 -24.37 -6.66
N GLU A 173 -16.27 -24.02 -7.90
CA GLU A 173 -14.86 -24.00 -8.34
C GLU A 173 -14.10 -22.86 -7.66
N LEU A 174 -14.72 -21.68 -7.54
CA LEU A 174 -14.13 -20.54 -6.82
C LEU A 174 -13.91 -20.84 -5.34
N LEU A 175 -14.88 -21.46 -4.68
CA LEU A 175 -14.75 -21.85 -3.27
C LEU A 175 -13.59 -22.85 -3.10
N ALA A 176 -13.52 -23.89 -3.94
CA ALA A 176 -12.42 -24.84 -3.90
C ALA A 176 -11.05 -24.19 -4.16
N ALA A 177 -10.97 -23.21 -5.07
CA ALA A 177 -9.75 -22.45 -5.30
C ALA A 177 -9.34 -21.61 -4.08
N VAL A 178 -10.29 -20.92 -3.44
CA VAL A 178 -10.05 -20.15 -2.20
C VAL A 178 -9.61 -21.07 -1.05
N GLU A 179 -10.24 -22.23 -0.89
CA GLU A 179 -9.88 -23.21 0.14
C GLU A 179 -8.52 -23.88 -0.11
N SER A 180 -8.02 -23.85 -1.35
CA SER A 180 -6.72 -24.44 -1.71
C SER A 180 -5.51 -23.60 -1.31
N VAL A 181 -5.72 -22.35 -0.88
CA VAL A 181 -4.64 -21.43 -0.46
C VAL A 181 -4.73 -21.09 1.03
N PRO A 182 -3.60 -20.79 1.70
CA PRO A 182 -3.62 -20.41 3.11
C PRO A 182 -4.45 -19.14 3.35
N ALA A 183 -5.27 -19.18 4.40
CA ALA A 183 -6.01 -18.00 4.84
C ALA A 183 -5.09 -17.05 5.63
N GLU A 184 -4.82 -15.87 5.08
CA GLU A 184 -4.08 -14.82 5.78
C GLU A 184 -5.07 -13.77 6.31
N TYR A 185 -5.33 -13.80 7.62
CA TYR A 185 -6.23 -12.86 8.28
C TYR A 185 -5.49 -11.82 9.11
N ALA A 186 -5.97 -10.58 9.06
CA ALA A 186 -5.69 -9.56 10.05
C ALA A 186 -6.99 -8.80 10.42
N PRO A 187 -7.14 -8.27 11.65
CA PRO A 187 -8.36 -7.59 12.07
C PRO A 187 -8.82 -6.45 11.14
N GLU A 188 -7.89 -5.73 10.52
CA GLU A 188 -8.17 -4.63 9.60
C GLU A 188 -8.89 -5.08 8.32
N CYS A 189 -8.81 -6.38 7.97
CA CYS A 189 -9.50 -6.96 6.82
C CYS A 189 -11.02 -6.79 6.93
N LEU A 190 -11.60 -6.77 8.13
CA LEU A 190 -13.05 -6.63 8.33
C LEU A 190 -13.62 -5.32 7.78
N ALA A 191 -12.77 -4.31 7.55
CA ALA A 191 -13.19 -3.01 7.01
C ALA A 191 -13.07 -2.91 5.48
N THR A 192 -12.37 -3.85 4.83
CA THR A 192 -11.90 -3.66 3.43
C THR A 192 -11.95 -4.90 2.55
N CYS A 193 -12.11 -6.10 3.11
CA CYS A 193 -12.02 -7.36 2.37
C CYS A 193 -13.29 -8.19 2.54
N GLU A 194 -13.92 -8.55 1.42
CA GLU A 194 -15.13 -9.39 1.39
C GLU A 194 -14.88 -10.82 1.91
N LEU A 195 -13.63 -11.32 1.83
CA LEU A 195 -13.24 -12.64 2.34
C LEU A 195 -12.87 -12.63 3.84
N ALA A 196 -12.98 -11.49 4.53
CA ALA A 196 -12.48 -11.35 5.89
C ALA A 196 -13.11 -12.33 6.89
N PHE A 197 -14.40 -12.66 6.74
CA PHE A 197 -15.06 -13.64 7.61
C PHE A 197 -14.52 -15.05 7.39
N HIS A 198 -14.36 -15.47 6.14
CA HIS A 198 -13.77 -16.77 5.81
C HIS A 198 -12.37 -16.91 6.41
N CYS A 199 -11.47 -15.95 6.15
CA CYS A 199 -10.10 -16.03 6.67
C CYS A 199 -10.05 -15.94 8.20
N ARG A 200 -10.98 -15.20 8.83
CA ARG A 200 -11.10 -15.12 10.29
C ARG A 200 -11.50 -16.45 10.91
N ASP A 201 -12.45 -17.15 10.31
CA ASP A 201 -12.91 -18.43 10.81
C ASP A 201 -11.80 -19.48 10.71
N ARG A 202 -11.09 -19.53 9.58
CA ARG A 202 -9.86 -20.34 9.41
C ARG A 202 -8.79 -20.03 10.46
N ALA A 203 -8.50 -18.74 10.67
CA ALA A 203 -7.52 -18.33 11.68
C ALA A 203 -7.94 -18.74 13.11
N ARG A 204 -9.24 -18.77 13.41
CA ARG A 204 -9.76 -19.23 14.72
C ARG A 204 -9.66 -20.74 14.87
N GLU A 205 -10.01 -21.50 13.84
CA GLU A 205 -9.90 -22.96 13.82
C GLU A 205 -8.46 -23.42 14.03
N GLU A 206 -7.51 -22.74 13.40
CA GLU A 206 -6.07 -23.01 13.55
C GLU A 206 -5.48 -22.42 14.84
N GLY A 207 -6.25 -21.64 15.58
CA GLY A 207 -5.77 -20.92 16.77
C GLY A 207 -4.65 -19.94 16.46
N ALA A 208 -4.63 -19.36 15.26
CA ALA A 208 -3.57 -18.47 14.78
C ALA A 208 -3.56 -17.14 15.54
N VAL A 209 -2.37 -16.69 15.96
CA VAL A 209 -2.21 -15.41 16.68
C VAL A 209 -2.50 -14.19 15.79
N ALA A 210 -2.54 -14.37 14.47
CA ALA A 210 -2.91 -13.34 13.51
C ALA A 210 -4.32 -12.75 13.79
N ALA A 211 -5.23 -13.56 14.35
CA ALA A 211 -6.54 -13.09 14.79
C ALA A 211 -6.49 -12.04 15.92
N LEU A 212 -5.38 -11.93 16.65
CA LEU A 212 -5.15 -10.95 17.71
C LEU A 212 -4.60 -9.61 17.17
N GLY A 213 -4.25 -9.55 15.89
CA GLY A 213 -3.76 -8.35 15.23
C GLY A 213 -2.24 -8.27 15.09
N ARG A 214 -1.80 -7.39 14.18
CA ARG A 214 -0.40 -7.29 13.74
C ARG A 214 0.55 -6.90 14.87
N SER A 215 0.13 -6.00 15.77
CA SER A 215 0.96 -5.57 16.91
C SER A 215 1.27 -6.76 17.82
N VAL A 216 0.24 -7.50 18.23
CA VAL A 216 0.37 -8.68 19.09
C VAL A 216 1.20 -9.75 18.40
N ARG A 217 0.91 -10.07 17.13
CA ARG A 217 1.73 -11.03 16.35
C ARG A 217 3.20 -10.63 16.30
N GLY A 218 3.51 -9.34 16.16
CA GLY A 218 4.89 -8.84 16.14
C GLY A 218 5.65 -9.07 17.46
N GLU A 219 4.97 -8.92 18.59
CA GLU A 219 5.56 -9.15 19.92
C GLU A 219 5.79 -10.63 20.25
N LEU A 220 4.99 -11.52 19.64
CA LEU A 220 5.05 -12.97 19.88
C LEU A 220 6.14 -13.69 19.09
N GLY A 221 6.87 -12.99 18.21
CA GLY A 221 7.98 -13.54 17.46
C GLY A 221 7.59 -14.78 16.64
N GLY A 222 8.26 -15.91 16.90
CA GLY A 222 8.02 -17.18 16.20
C GLY A 222 6.78 -17.95 16.67
N LEU A 223 6.08 -17.50 17.71
CA LEU A 223 4.92 -18.20 18.27
C LEU A 223 3.66 -17.92 17.45
N ALA A 224 3.35 -18.81 16.51
CA ALA A 224 2.29 -18.60 15.53
C ALA A 224 0.87 -18.96 16.02
N THR A 225 0.73 -19.74 17.11
CA THR A 225 -0.58 -20.18 17.62
C THR A 225 -0.78 -19.77 19.07
N VAL A 226 -2.03 -19.48 19.44
CA VAL A 226 -2.44 -19.18 20.82
C VAL A 226 -2.05 -20.32 21.76
N HIS A 227 -2.13 -21.57 21.29
CA HIS A 227 -1.69 -22.73 22.08
C HIS A 227 -0.19 -22.68 22.38
N ALA A 228 0.67 -22.42 21.37
CA ALA A 228 2.11 -22.30 21.56
C ALA A 228 2.46 -21.14 22.50
N VAL A 229 1.76 -20.01 22.39
CA VAL A 229 1.90 -18.85 23.29
C VAL A 229 1.58 -19.24 24.74
N LEU A 230 0.45 -19.91 24.97
CA LEU A 230 0.06 -20.35 26.32
C LEU A 230 1.01 -21.41 26.87
N ALA A 231 1.54 -22.32 26.05
CA ALA A 231 2.53 -23.31 26.45
C ALA A 231 3.86 -22.65 26.85
N ALA A 232 4.35 -21.70 26.04
CA ALA A 232 5.54 -20.91 26.34
C ALA A 232 5.39 -20.11 27.64
N ALA A 233 4.20 -19.55 27.90
CA ALA A 233 3.87 -18.82 29.12
C ALA A 233 3.87 -19.72 30.37
N ARG A 234 3.43 -20.97 30.24
CA ARG A 234 3.41 -21.97 31.34
C ARG A 234 4.76 -22.64 31.59
N GLY A 235 5.71 -22.48 30.66
CA GLY A 235 7.04 -23.10 30.75
C GLY A 235 7.09 -24.58 30.30
N GLY A 236 6.12 -25.06 29.50
CA GLY A 236 6.00 -26.48 29.13
C GLY A 236 6.30 -26.80 27.65
N GLY A 237 7.54 -27.24 27.37
CA GLY A 237 7.98 -28.06 26.22
C GLY A 237 8.42 -27.32 24.95
N ALA A 238 9.46 -27.69 24.19
CA ALA A 238 10.44 -28.78 24.26
C ALA A 238 11.69 -28.38 23.43
N GLY A 239 12.89 -28.72 23.92
CA GLY A 239 14.12 -28.61 23.14
C GLY A 239 15.35 -28.16 23.93
N ASP A 240 15.77 -28.95 24.93
CA ASP A 240 17.18 -29.09 25.28
C ASP A 240 17.90 -29.83 24.14
N GLY A 241 17.81 -29.28 22.93
CA GLY A 241 18.56 -29.73 21.79
C GLY A 241 19.94 -29.13 21.90
N ASP A 242 20.93 -29.99 22.13
CA ASP A 242 22.35 -29.72 21.88
C ASP A 242 22.48 -29.13 20.46
N GLY A 243 22.56 -27.81 20.38
CA GLY A 243 22.67 -27.06 19.15
C GLY A 243 23.40 -25.77 19.45
N ASP A 244 24.68 -25.74 19.12
CA ASP A 244 25.56 -24.58 19.20
C ASP A 244 24.92 -23.34 18.56
N GLY A 245 24.40 -22.44 19.41
CA GLY A 245 23.79 -21.18 19.00
C GLY A 245 23.48 -20.29 20.21
N ASP A 246 24.40 -19.40 20.53
CA ASP A 246 24.31 -18.21 21.40
C ASP A 246 23.11 -18.18 22.40
N GLY A 247 23.37 -18.62 23.63
CA GLY A 247 22.39 -18.97 24.68
C GLY A 247 21.58 -17.82 25.29
N ALA A 248 20.85 -17.05 24.48
CA ALA A 248 19.71 -16.25 24.92
C ALA A 248 18.42 -16.94 24.49
N GLY A 249 17.74 -17.62 25.42
CA GLY A 249 16.44 -18.23 25.12
C GLY A 249 15.44 -17.23 24.52
N ASP A 250 14.47 -17.73 23.74
CA ASP A 250 13.49 -16.91 23.01
C ASP A 250 12.94 -15.74 23.86
N PRO A 251 13.25 -14.47 23.48
CA PRO A 251 12.82 -13.29 24.20
C PRO A 251 11.30 -13.20 24.37
N ALA A 252 10.54 -13.66 23.37
CA ALA A 252 9.08 -13.67 23.43
C ALA A 252 8.59 -14.65 24.50
N ALA A 253 9.14 -15.87 24.52
CA ALA A 253 8.84 -16.85 25.56
C ALA A 253 9.22 -16.36 26.98
N SER A 254 10.36 -15.67 27.12
CA SER A 254 10.78 -15.06 28.39
C SER A 254 9.79 -13.99 28.87
N ALA A 255 9.35 -13.10 27.97
CA ALA A 255 8.37 -12.08 28.27
C ALA A 255 7.01 -12.68 28.65
N LEU A 256 6.57 -13.75 27.96
CA LEU A 256 5.33 -14.46 28.25
C LEU A 256 5.35 -15.11 29.64
N ARG A 257 6.45 -15.77 30.04
CA ARG A 257 6.58 -16.33 31.39
C ARG A 257 6.51 -15.25 32.48
N ARG A 258 7.19 -14.12 32.27
CA ARG A 258 7.10 -12.96 33.17
C ARG A 258 5.66 -12.45 33.28
N ALA A 259 4.98 -12.27 32.14
CA ALA A 259 3.59 -11.83 32.11
C ALA A 259 2.64 -12.82 32.82
N ALA A 260 2.86 -14.13 32.66
CA ALA A 260 2.10 -15.16 33.34
C ALA A 260 2.29 -15.13 34.87
N ALA A 261 3.53 -14.98 35.34
CA ALA A 261 3.84 -14.85 36.77
C ALA A 261 3.15 -13.61 37.37
N LEU A 262 3.30 -12.44 36.73
CA LEU A 262 2.66 -11.20 37.17
C LEU A 262 1.12 -11.31 37.19
N ARG A 263 0.54 -12.01 36.21
CA ARG A 263 -0.90 -12.29 36.18
C ARG A 263 -1.32 -13.19 37.36
N ALA A 264 -0.57 -14.25 37.65
CA ALA A 264 -0.88 -15.16 38.76
C ALA A 264 -0.79 -14.45 40.11
N GLU A 265 0.22 -13.60 40.31
CA GLU A 265 0.35 -12.73 41.48
C GLU A 265 -0.87 -11.80 41.62
N ALA A 266 -1.25 -11.12 40.54
CA ALA A 266 -2.40 -10.21 40.54
C ALA A 266 -3.75 -10.91 40.83
N LEU A 267 -3.86 -12.19 40.47
CA LEU A 267 -5.06 -13.01 40.73
C LEU A 267 -5.05 -13.68 42.12
N GLY A 268 -3.97 -13.54 42.90
CA GLY A 268 -3.82 -14.20 44.20
C GLY A 268 -3.57 -15.71 44.09
N GLU A 269 -3.10 -16.19 42.94
CA GLU A 269 -2.84 -17.61 42.69
C GLU A 269 -1.45 -18.06 43.19
N GLY A 270 -0.59 -17.11 43.61
CA GLY A 270 0.77 -17.36 44.10
C GLY A 270 0.92 -17.56 45.63
N GLU A 271 -0.15 -17.49 46.41
CA GLU A 271 -0.14 -17.55 47.89
C GLU A 271 -0.85 -18.80 48.46
N ARG A 272 -0.66 -19.98 47.85
CA ARG A 272 -1.04 -21.27 48.45
C ARG A 272 0.14 -22.19 48.69
#